data_AF-N8R9P8-F1
#
_entry.id   AF-N8R9P8-F1
#
_cell.length_a   1.000
_cell.length_b   1.000
_cell.length_c   1.000
_cell.angle_alpha   90.00
_cell.angle_beta   90.00
_cell.angle_gamma   90.00
#
_symmetry.space_group_name_H-M   'P 1'
#
loop_
_entity.id
_entity.type
_entity.pdbx_description
1 polymer ?
#
loop_
_entity_poly.entity_id
_entity_poly.type
_entity_poly.pdbx_seq_one_letter_code
_entity_poly.pdbx_strand_id
1 'polypeptide(L)'
;MMLFALILIGLGMTLLYQCSDKAIRKIKPKRQPFVQRFRLQLRMCAFFCFFLAGALLCLIYGSSIGFVGWWIFATPVTFLLILWVNELKSN
;
A
#
# COMPACT_ATOMS: atom_id res chain seq x y z
N MET A 1 -11.30 -2.52 -14.58
CA MET A 1 -10.33 -3.46 -13.97
C MET A 1 -9.00 -2.80 -13.60
N MET A 2 -8.38 -1.99 -14.47
CA MET A 2 -7.12 -1.29 -14.14
C MET A 2 -7.26 -0.31 -12.95
N LEU A 3 -8.33 0.48 -12.91
CA LEU A 3 -8.61 1.39 -11.79
C LEU A 3 -8.80 0.63 -10.46
N PHE A 4 -9.39 -0.56 -10.51
CA PHE A 4 -9.51 -1.44 -9.34
C PHE A 4 -8.15 -1.95 -8.87
N ALA A 5 -7.27 -2.40 -9.78
CA ALA A 5 -5.90 -2.78 -9.44
C ALA A 5 -5.12 -1.63 -8.79
N LEU A 6 -5.27 -0.40 -9.29
CA LEU A 6 -4.67 0.80 -8.69
C LEU A 6 -5.19 1.08 -7.28
N ILE A 7 -6.50 0.93 -7.05
CA ILE A 7 -7.09 1.06 -5.71
C ILE A 7 -6.53 -0.01 -4.77
N LEU A 8 -6.41 -1.27 -5.22
CA LEU A 8 -5.85 -2.35 -4.40
C LEU A 8 -4.38 -2.12 -4.05
N ILE A 9 -3.58 -1.63 -5.01
CA ILE A 9 -2.18 -1.24 -4.77
C ILE A 9 -2.13 -0.11 -3.75
N GLY A 10 -2.95 0.92 -3.90
CA GLY A 10 -3.04 2.04 -2.95
C GLY A 10 -3.46 1.58 -1.54
N LEU A 11 -4.45 0.71 -1.43
CA LEU A 11 -4.88 0.11 -0.17
C LEU A 11 -3.76 -0.74 0.47
N GLY A 12 -3.08 -1.58 -0.30
CA GLY A 12 -1.96 -2.36 0.20
C GLY A 12 -0.83 -1.47 0.73
N MET A 13 -0.43 -0.46 -0.05
CA MET A 13 0.66 0.44 0.35
C MET A 13 0.28 1.33 1.55
N THR A 14 -0.96 1.82 1.63
CA THR A 14 -1.44 2.61 2.78
C THR A 14 -1.52 1.78 4.06
N LEU A 15 -1.99 0.53 3.98
CA LEU A 15 -2.00 -0.39 5.13
C LEU A 15 -0.58 -0.73 5.60
N LEU A 16 0.34 -1.00 4.67
CA LEU A 16 1.76 -1.17 4.98
C LEU A 16 2.36 0.07 5.64
N TYR A 17 2.01 1.26 5.16
CA TYR A 17 2.44 2.51 5.77
C TYR A 17 1.91 2.67 7.19
N GLN A 18 0.62 2.43 7.43
CA GLN A 18 0.03 2.52 8.77
C GLN A 18 0.66 1.54 9.78
N CYS A 19 1.14 0.40 9.30
CA CYS A 19 1.88 -0.57 10.11
C CYS A 19 3.36 -0.21 10.31
N SER A 20 3.90 0.82 9.65
CA SER A 20 5.29 1.26 9.79
C SER A 20 5.51 2.01 11.11
N ASP A 21 6.70 1.89 11.71
CA ASP A 21 7.03 2.55 12.97
C ASP A 21 6.95 4.08 12.87
N LYS A 22 7.20 4.64 11.67
CA LYS A 22 7.01 6.07 11.39
C LYS A 22 5.55 6.51 11.56
N ALA A 23 4.60 5.70 11.07
CA ALA A 23 3.17 5.99 11.19
C ALA A 23 2.69 5.79 12.63
N ILE A 24 3.12 4.70 13.28
CA ILE A 24 2.74 4.39 14.67
C ILE A 24 3.12 5.51 15.64
N ARG A 25 4.27 6.18 15.42
CA ARG A 25 4.69 7.35 16.22
C ARG A 25 3.83 8.59 15.99
N LYS A 26 3.20 8.75 14.81
CA LYS A 26 2.29 9.85 14.47
C LYS A 26 0.82 9.58 14.84
N ILE A 27 0.45 8.33 15.17
CA ILE A 27 -0.94 7.94 15.45
C ILE A 27 -1.38 8.38 16.86
N LYS A 28 -2.64 8.82 17.00
CA LYS A 28 -3.25 9.17 18.29
C LYS A 28 -3.16 8.00 19.29
N PRO A 29 -2.82 8.23 20.57
CA PRO A 29 -2.56 7.19 21.56
C PRO A 29 -3.72 6.19 21.77
N LYS A 30 -4.98 6.60 21.56
CA LYS A 30 -6.15 5.71 21.62
C LYS A 30 -6.20 4.63 20.52
N ARG A 31 -5.63 4.86 19.33
CA ARG A 31 -5.63 3.89 18.21
C ARG A 31 -4.36 3.03 18.18
N GLN A 32 -3.33 3.44 18.91
CA GLN A 32 -2.03 2.77 18.96
C GLN A 32 -2.09 1.29 19.41
N PRO A 33 -2.82 0.91 20.49
CA PRO A 33 -2.84 -0.50 20.93
C PRO A 33 -3.59 -1.41 19.96
N PHE A 34 -4.60 -0.89 19.25
CA PHE A 34 -5.34 -1.65 18.23
C PHE A 34 -4.44 -1.97 17.03
N VAL A 35 -3.72 -0.97 16.51
CA VAL A 35 -2.80 -1.15 15.38
C VAL A 35 -1.64 -2.08 15.75
N GLN A 36 -1.12 -1.99 16.98
CA GLN A 36 -0.07 -2.89 17.45
C GLN A 36 -0.56 -4.34 17.60
N ARG A 37 -1.76 -4.54 18.16
CA ARG A 37 -2.34 -5.89 18.35
C ARG A 37 -2.64 -6.59 17.03
N PHE A 38 -3.14 -5.85 16.04
CA PHE A 38 -3.52 -6.39 14.73
C PHE A 38 -2.46 -6.16 13.65
N ARG A 39 -1.25 -5.74 14.01
CA ARG A 39 -0.18 -5.38 13.07
C ARG A 39 0.12 -6.48 12.07
N LEU A 40 0.20 -7.73 12.54
CA LEU A 40 0.48 -8.88 11.69
C LEU A 40 -0.67 -9.12 10.70
N GLN A 41 -1.92 -9.09 11.17
CA GLN A 41 -3.10 -9.29 10.33
C GLN A 41 -3.25 -8.19 9.27
N LEU A 42 -3.05 -6.93 9.65
CA LEU A 42 -3.07 -5.79 8.73
C LEU A 42 -1.97 -5.90 7.68
N ARG A 43 -0.76 -6.33 8.07
CA ARG A 43 0.34 -6.54 7.13
C ARG A 43 0.08 -7.69 6.17
N MET A 44 -0.47 -8.80 6.65
CA MET A 44 -0.89 -9.92 5.81
C MET A 44 -1.99 -9.52 4.83
N CYS A 45 -2.99 -8.76 5.30
CA CYS A 45 -4.06 -8.21 4.47
C CYS A 45 -3.48 -7.28 3.38
N ALA A 46 -2.52 -6.42 3.75
CA ALA A 46 -1.87 -5.52 2.83
C ALA A 46 -1.09 -6.25 1.72
N PHE A 47 -0.32 -7.28 2.08
CA PHE A 47 0.34 -8.14 1.09
C PHE A 47 -0.67 -8.87 0.22
N PHE A 48 -1.76 -9.37 0.79
CA PHE A 48 -2.81 -10.04 0.04
C PHE A 48 -3.43 -9.10 -1.01
N CYS A 49 -3.79 -7.87 -0.63
CA CYS A 49 -4.27 -6.85 -1.56
C CYS A 49 -3.25 -6.54 -2.66
N PHE A 50 -1.96 -6.43 -2.29
CA PHE A 50 -0.89 -6.14 -3.25
C PHE A 50 -0.70 -7.28 -4.27
N PHE A 51 -0.60 -8.53 -3.82
CA PHE A 51 -0.48 -9.70 -4.70
C PHE A 51 -1.74 -9.92 -5.53
N LEU A 52 -2.93 -9.67 -4.98
CA LEU A 52 -4.19 -9.78 -5.72
C LEU A 52 -4.24 -8.77 -6.87
N ALA A 53 -3.74 -7.55 -6.67
CA ALA A 53 -3.63 -6.56 -7.74
C ALA A 53 -2.68 -7.02 -8.85
N GLY A 54 -1.51 -7.59 -8.48
CA GLY A 54 -0.56 -8.16 -9.44
C GLY A 54 -1.17 -9.32 -10.23
N ALA A 55 -1.83 -10.26 -9.55
CA ALA A 55 -2.53 -11.37 -10.18
C ALA A 55 -3.61 -10.89 -11.16
N LEU A 56 -4.38 -9.86 -10.79
CA LEU A 56 -5.41 -9.27 -11.65
C LEU A 56 -4.78 -8.64 -12.92
N LEU A 57 -3.66 -7.94 -12.78
CA LEU A 57 -2.94 -7.34 -13.92
C LEU A 57 -2.35 -8.42 -14.84
N CYS A 58 -1.79 -9.49 -14.29
CA CYS A 58 -1.31 -10.64 -15.06
C CYS A 58 -2.44 -11.36 -15.82
N LEU A 59 -3.65 -11.41 -15.24
CA LEU A 59 -4.83 -12.00 -15.88
C LEU A 59 -5.29 -11.20 -17.10
N ILE A 60 -5.14 -9.87 -17.09
CA ILE A 60 -5.65 -8.97 -18.13
C ILE A 60 -4.63 -8.77 -19.26
N TYR A 61 -3.37 -8.51 -18.90
CA TYR A 61 -2.33 -8.14 -19.86
C TYR A 61 -1.34 -9.26 -20.15
N GLY A 62 -1.55 -10.45 -19.56
CA GLY A 62 -0.60 -11.56 -19.61
C GLY A 62 0.47 -11.45 -18.53
N SER A 63 1.13 -12.58 -18.25
CA SER A 63 2.04 -12.72 -17.10
C SER A 63 3.19 -11.69 -17.11
N SER A 64 3.88 -11.52 -18.25
CA SER A 64 5.02 -10.61 -18.33
C SER A 64 4.62 -9.14 -18.23
N ILE A 65 3.63 -8.71 -19.02
CA ILE A 65 3.20 -7.30 -19.05
C ILE A 65 2.49 -6.94 -17.74
N GLY A 66 1.68 -7.83 -17.19
CA GLY A 66 1.02 -7.65 -15.91
C GLY A 66 2.01 -7.56 -14.75
N PHE A 67 3.04 -8.41 -14.72
CA PHE A 67 4.07 -8.37 -13.69
C PHE A 67 4.90 -7.09 -13.74
N VAL A 68 5.37 -6.70 -14.94
CA VAL A 68 6.13 -5.45 -15.11
C VAL A 68 5.24 -4.24 -14.81
N GLY A 69 4.01 -4.22 -15.32
CA GLY A 69 3.01 -3.19 -15.07
C GLY A 69 2.68 -3.03 -13.59
N TRP A 70 2.59 -4.12 -12.85
CA TRP A 70 2.34 -4.10 -11.40
C TRP A 70 3.38 -3.25 -10.65
N TRP A 71 4.66 -3.41 -10.95
CA TRP A 71 5.74 -2.60 -10.37
C TRP A 71 5.75 -1.16 -10.89
N ILE A 72 5.46 -0.96 -12.18
CA ILE A 72 5.36 0.37 -12.79
C ILE A 72 4.25 1.19 -12.12
N PHE A 73 3.13 0.58 -11.75
CA PHE A 73 2.04 1.27 -11.07
C PHE A 73 2.24 1.39 -9.55
N ALA A 74 2.89 0.41 -8.93
CA ALA A 74 3.15 0.44 -7.48
C ALA A 74 4.08 1.58 -7.07
N THR A 75 5.10 1.88 -7.89
CA THR A 75 6.10 2.91 -7.60
C THR A 75 5.53 4.33 -7.48
N PRO A 76 4.77 4.90 -8.44
CA PRO A 76 4.19 6.23 -8.30
C PRO A 76 3.16 6.30 -7.18
N VAL A 77 2.37 5.24 -6.97
CA VAL A 77 1.40 5.18 -5.86
C VAL A 77 2.13 5.25 -4.51
N THR A 78 3.23 4.51 -4.37
CA THR A 78 4.05 4.54 -3.15
C THR A 78 4.70 5.91 -2.96
N PHE A 79 5.19 6.52 -4.04
CA PHE A 79 5.80 7.84 -3.99
C PHE A 79 4.79 8.92 -3.58
N LEU A 80 3.61 8.94 -4.17
CA LEU A 80 2.52 9.85 -3.79
C LEU A 80 2.12 9.65 -2.32
N LEU A 81 2.06 8.40 -1.85
CA LEU A 81 1.80 8.10 -0.45
C LEU A 81 2.88 8.69 0.47
N ILE A 82 4.15 8.56 0.10
CA ILE A 82 5.28 9.13 0.85
C ILE A 82 5.18 10.66 0.89
N LEU A 83 4.85 11.31 -0.23
CA LEU A 83 4.67 12.76 -0.29
C LEU A 83 3.47 13.24 0.54
N TRP A 84 2.37 12.50 0.53
CA TRP A 84 1.18 12.86 1.30
C TRP A 84 1.39 12.72 2.81
N VAL A 85 2.15 11.71 3.20
CA VAL A 85 2.41 11.38 4.60
C VAL A 85 3.46 12.29 5.24
N ASN A 86 4.50 12.60 4.48
CA ASN A 86 5.56 13.48 4.98
C ASN A 86 5.08 14.91 4.83
N GLU A 87 5.24 15.69 5.90
CA GLU A 87 5.09 17.13 5.78
C GLU A 87 6.25 17.60 4.92
N LEU A 88 5.97 17.85 3.64
CA LEU A 88 6.88 18.54 2.75
C LEU A 88 7.04 19.94 3.33
N LYS A 89 8.09 20.15 4.12
CA LYS A 89 8.43 21.44 4.67
C LYS A 89 8.64 22.37 3.48
N SER A 90 7.68 23.27 3.24
CA SER A 90 7.88 24.36 2.30
C SER A 90 8.99 25.23 2.90
N ASN A 91 10.15 25.23 2.26
CA ASN A 91 11.13 26.29 2.51
C ASN A 91 10.53 27.63 2.12
#